data_AF-A0A854WCE4-F1
#
_entry.id   AF-A0A854WCE4-F1
#
_cell.length_a   1.000
_cell.length_b   1.000
_cell.length_c   1.000
_cell.angle_alpha   90.00
_cell.angle_beta   90.00
_cell.angle_gamma   90.00
#
_symmetry.space_group_name_H-M   'P 1'
#
loop_
_entity.id
_entity.type
_entity.pdbx_description
1 polymer ?
#
loop_
_entity_poly.entity_id
_entity_poly.type
_entity_poly.pdbx_seq_one_letter_code
_entity_poly.pdbx_strand_id
1 'polypeptide(L)'
;MLPALLVGFLYLGFSHTLWYIPALFLGWHFLHLLCRRLGQGKTLVTIIALYVLGTYETYSALFTGQLIETYIANYFAIFQTTRNGLFFVPIFLFLGILLYDRFDHKSFSKATILKTVIFLSLLGLEFLFIFYHQGRDENFFLSAPVFISFLFNLSIRSRFWKNRDLSYLKVLSSYYFFIHPMYIQLTSYMMSKSDYSIYDQGKFIFLVTLILTHLSSIVLIKLVNRHKKYSTRC
;
A
#
# COMPACT_ATOMS: atom_id res chain seq x y z
N MET A 1 -20.12 19.29 6.87
CA MET A 1 -18.86 19.33 6.09
C MET A 1 -17.63 18.92 6.91
N LEU A 2 -17.48 19.38 8.16
CA LEU A 2 -16.42 18.93 9.08
C LEU A 2 -16.31 17.40 9.28
N PRO A 3 -17.41 16.64 9.46
CA PRO A 3 -17.34 15.18 9.62
C PRO A 3 -16.81 14.49 8.37
N ALA A 4 -17.22 14.94 7.18
CA ALA A 4 -16.77 14.41 5.90
C ALA A 4 -15.30 14.70 5.62
N LEU A 5 -14.79 15.87 6.03
CA LEU A 5 -13.37 16.21 5.95
C LEU A 5 -12.52 15.37 6.91
N LEU A 6 -13.01 15.10 8.13
CA LEU A 6 -12.32 14.23 9.09
C LEU A 6 -12.29 12.78 8.60
N VAL A 7 -13.40 12.26 8.06
CA VAL A 7 -13.45 10.94 7.43
C VAL A 7 -12.55 10.89 6.19
N GLY A 8 -12.55 11.94 5.37
CA GLY A 8 -11.65 12.09 4.23
C GLY A 8 -10.17 12.04 4.63
N PHE A 9 -9.79 12.76 5.69
CA PHE A 9 -8.41 12.84 6.15
C PHE A 9 -7.93 11.59 6.90
N LEU A 10 -8.75 11.06 7.81
CA LEU A 10 -8.37 9.98 8.72
C LEU A 10 -8.69 8.58 8.20
N TYR A 11 -9.64 8.44 7.27
CA TYR A 11 -10.10 7.13 6.81
C TYR A 11 -9.86 6.91 5.32
N LEU A 12 -10.31 7.82 4.45
CA LEU A 12 -10.16 7.66 3.00
C LEU A 12 -8.79 8.07 2.47
N GLY A 13 -8.06 8.91 3.21
CA GLY A 13 -6.97 9.70 2.66
C GLY A 13 -7.50 10.70 1.63
N PHE A 14 -7.02 11.94 1.63
CA PHE A 14 -7.42 12.93 0.60
C PHE A 14 -7.20 12.44 -0.85
N SER A 15 -6.39 11.39 -1.03
CA SER A 15 -6.23 10.64 -2.27
C SER A 15 -6.12 9.14 -1.99
N HIS A 16 -6.35 8.33 -3.02
CA HIS A 16 -6.28 6.86 -2.99
C HIS A 16 -4.95 6.27 -2.51
N THR A 17 -3.88 7.06 -2.39
CA THR A 17 -2.58 6.60 -1.87
C THR A 17 -2.28 7.11 -0.47
N LEU A 18 -3.00 8.12 0.03
CA LEU A 18 -2.68 8.73 1.33
C LEU A 18 -3.37 8.03 2.51
N TRP A 19 -4.34 7.17 2.25
CA TRP A 19 -5.04 6.40 3.29
C TRP A 19 -4.10 5.52 4.13
N TYR A 20 -2.95 5.10 3.57
CA TYR A 20 -1.98 4.27 4.29
C TYR A 20 -1.41 4.96 5.54
N ILE A 21 -1.29 6.29 5.57
CA ILE A 21 -0.70 7.01 6.71
C ILE A 21 -1.60 6.91 7.95
N PRO A 22 -2.86 7.34 7.94
CA PRO A 22 -3.71 7.19 9.10
C PRO A 22 -4.01 5.71 9.41
N ALA A 23 -4.13 4.87 8.38
CA ALA A 23 -4.25 3.43 8.57
C ALA A 23 -3.05 2.83 9.31
N LEU A 24 -1.82 3.32 9.05
CA LEU A 24 -0.61 2.86 9.73
C LEU A 24 -0.67 3.14 11.23
N PHE A 25 -1.06 4.35 11.64
CA PHE A 25 -1.17 4.70 13.06
C PHE A 25 -2.24 3.87 13.77
N LEU A 26 -3.42 3.72 13.16
CA LEU A 26 -4.50 2.91 13.71
C LEU A 26 -4.10 1.43 13.80
N GLY A 27 -3.52 0.90 12.72
CA GLY A 27 -3.09 -0.49 12.64
C GLY A 27 -1.94 -0.82 13.59
N TRP A 28 -1.00 0.11 13.80
CA TRP A 28 0.01 -0.01 14.85
C TRP A 28 -0.66 -0.12 16.21
N HIS A 29 -1.48 0.86 16.58
CA HIS A 29 -2.11 0.91 17.91
C HIS A 29 -2.92 -0.37 18.17
N PHE A 30 -3.67 -0.81 17.17
CA PHE A 30 -4.43 -2.05 17.19
C PHE A 30 -3.53 -3.27 17.36
N LEU A 31 -2.47 -3.42 16.54
CA LEU A 31 -1.54 -4.55 16.65
C LEU A 31 -0.87 -4.60 18.03
N HIS A 32 -0.45 -3.46 18.57
CA HIS A 32 0.13 -3.35 19.90
C HIS A 32 -0.85 -3.84 20.98
N LEU A 33 -2.13 -3.45 20.88
CA LEU A 33 -3.18 -3.92 21.79
C LEU A 33 -3.39 -5.44 21.71
N LEU A 34 -3.41 -6.01 20.50
CA LEU A 34 -3.54 -7.47 20.33
C LEU A 34 -2.36 -8.21 20.94
N CYS A 35 -1.13 -7.78 20.62
CA CYS A 35 0.08 -8.40 21.16
C CYS A 35 0.06 -8.39 22.69
N ARG A 36 -0.37 -7.27 23.31
CA ARG A 36 -0.46 -7.14 24.76
C ARG A 36 -1.54 -8.03 25.39
N ARG A 37 -2.69 -8.20 24.74
CA ARG A 37 -3.84 -8.94 25.31
C ARG A 37 -3.81 -10.44 25.00
N LEU A 38 -3.38 -10.82 23.80
CA LEU A 38 -3.49 -12.19 23.27
C LEU A 38 -2.15 -12.91 23.20
N GLY A 39 -1.03 -12.19 23.28
CA GLY A 39 0.30 -12.72 23.02
C GLY A 39 0.56 -12.93 21.52
N GLN A 40 1.81 -13.21 21.15
CA GLN A 40 2.25 -13.24 19.74
C GLN A 40 1.52 -14.31 18.90
N GLY A 41 1.35 -15.52 19.42
CA GLY A 41 0.77 -16.63 18.65
C GLY A 41 -0.69 -16.40 18.29
N LYS A 42 -1.53 -16.04 19.26
CA LYS A 42 -2.94 -15.73 19.03
C LYS A 42 -3.10 -14.46 18.17
N THR A 43 -2.23 -13.47 18.36
CA THR A 43 -2.21 -12.26 17.53
C THR A 43 -2.02 -12.60 16.06
N LEU A 44 -1.07 -13.49 15.73
CA LEU A 44 -0.83 -13.94 14.36
C LEU A 44 -2.10 -14.57 13.74
N VAL A 45 -2.78 -15.45 14.48
CA VAL A 45 -4.03 -16.06 13.99
C VAL A 45 -5.10 -14.99 13.75
N THR A 46 -5.26 -14.04 14.68
CA THR A 46 -6.25 -12.97 14.55
C THR A 46 -5.96 -12.05 13.36
N ILE A 47 -4.71 -11.63 13.14
CA ILE A 47 -4.38 -10.74 12.01
C ILE A 47 -4.49 -11.47 10.67
N ILE A 48 -4.20 -12.78 10.60
CA ILE A 48 -4.43 -13.57 9.38
C ILE A 48 -5.94 -13.63 9.09
N ALA A 49 -6.76 -13.93 10.09
CA ALA A 49 -8.21 -13.96 9.92
C ALA A 49 -8.76 -12.61 9.46
N LEU A 50 -8.30 -11.51 10.07
CA LEU A 50 -8.66 -10.15 9.66
C LEU A 50 -8.22 -9.86 8.21
N TYR A 51 -7.01 -10.26 7.82
CA TYR A 51 -6.55 -10.05 6.44
C TYR A 51 -7.40 -10.80 5.42
N VAL A 52 -7.72 -12.08 5.70
CA VAL A 52 -8.59 -12.92 4.85
C VAL A 52 -10.01 -12.34 4.76
N LEU A 53 -10.56 -11.80 5.85
CA LEU A 53 -11.84 -11.07 5.78
C LEU A 53 -11.72 -9.82 4.89
N GLY A 54 -10.60 -9.11 5.01
CA GLY A 54 -10.31 -7.95 4.18
C GLY A 54 -10.21 -8.28 2.69
N THR A 55 -9.74 -9.48 2.34
CA THR A 55 -9.61 -9.89 0.93
C THR A 55 -10.96 -10.06 0.24
N TYR A 56 -12.09 -10.04 0.98
CA TYR A 56 -13.41 -10.21 0.40
C TYR A 56 -13.67 -9.33 -0.83
N GLU A 57 -13.28 -8.04 -0.83
CA GLU A 57 -13.50 -7.15 -1.99
C GLU A 57 -12.89 -7.72 -3.28
N THR A 58 -11.74 -8.37 -3.18
CA THR A 58 -10.99 -8.91 -4.31
C THR A 58 -11.50 -10.27 -4.78
N TYR A 59 -11.95 -11.11 -3.86
CA TYR A 59 -12.44 -12.46 -4.16
C TYR A 59 -13.96 -12.57 -4.12
N SER A 60 -14.69 -11.46 -4.11
CA SER A 60 -16.16 -11.46 -3.94
C SER A 60 -16.87 -12.29 -5.02
N ALA A 61 -16.29 -12.39 -6.21
CA ALA A 61 -16.81 -13.22 -7.30
C ALA A 61 -16.86 -14.73 -6.96
N LEU A 62 -16.04 -15.19 -6.01
CA LEU A 62 -16.00 -16.58 -5.57
C LEU A 62 -17.01 -16.89 -4.46
N PHE A 63 -17.52 -15.86 -3.78
CA PHE A 63 -18.44 -16.01 -2.67
C PHE A 63 -19.86 -15.73 -3.15
N THR A 64 -20.64 -16.79 -3.39
CA THR A 64 -22.06 -16.70 -3.71
C THR A 64 -22.87 -17.27 -2.56
N GLY A 65 -23.65 -16.42 -1.88
CA GLY A 65 -24.43 -16.84 -0.72
C GLY A 65 -25.09 -15.70 0.03
N GLN A 66 -26.41 -15.80 0.20
CA GLN A 66 -27.26 -14.73 0.76
C GLN A 66 -26.83 -14.30 2.17
N LEU A 67 -26.35 -15.22 3.00
CA LEU A 67 -25.85 -14.89 4.35
C LEU A 67 -24.58 -14.03 4.29
N ILE A 68 -23.60 -14.42 3.46
CA ILE A 68 -22.33 -13.70 3.32
C ILE A 68 -22.59 -12.31 2.77
N GLU A 69 -23.42 -12.20 1.73
CA GLU A 69 -23.80 -10.91 1.14
C GLU A 69 -24.46 -9.98 2.16
N THR A 70 -25.32 -10.49 3.04
CA THR A 70 -25.99 -9.69 4.08
C THR A 70 -25.00 -9.16 5.12
N TYR A 71 -24.11 -10.01 5.64
CA TYR A 71 -23.09 -9.56 6.61
C TYR A 71 -22.14 -8.54 6.02
N ILE A 72 -21.74 -8.75 4.77
CA ILE A 72 -20.85 -7.85 4.07
C ILE A 72 -21.55 -6.53 3.71
N ALA A 73 -22.83 -6.56 3.33
CA ALA A 73 -23.60 -5.33 3.11
C ALA A 73 -23.70 -4.48 4.39
N ASN A 74 -23.91 -5.12 5.55
CA ASN A 74 -23.91 -4.44 6.85
C ASN A 74 -22.53 -3.83 7.17
N TYR A 75 -21.45 -4.56 6.85
CA TYR A 75 -20.10 -4.01 6.98
C TYR A 75 -19.93 -2.77 6.08
N PHE A 76 -20.33 -2.85 4.81
CA PHE A 76 -20.18 -1.74 3.86
C PHE A 76 -21.07 -0.54 4.16
N ALA A 77 -22.16 -0.74 4.91
CA ALA A 77 -23.00 0.36 5.40
C ALA A 77 -22.25 1.24 6.43
N ILE A 78 -21.29 0.66 7.18
CA ILE A 78 -20.51 1.37 8.20
C ILE A 78 -19.14 1.79 7.64
N PHE A 79 -18.48 0.89 6.93
CA PHE A 79 -17.13 1.08 6.39
C PHE A 79 -17.16 1.05 4.87
N GLN A 80 -16.68 2.10 4.20
CA GLN A 80 -16.82 2.22 2.75
C GLN A 80 -15.95 1.24 1.94
N THR A 81 -14.89 0.70 2.54
CA THR A 81 -13.96 -0.25 1.91
C THR A 81 -13.30 -1.14 2.96
N THR A 82 -12.78 -2.30 2.55
CA THR A 82 -11.92 -3.12 3.42
C THR A 82 -10.50 -2.55 3.52
N ARG A 83 -10.12 -1.58 2.67
CA ARG A 83 -8.89 -0.77 2.76
C ARG A 83 -8.88 0.13 3.99
N ASN A 84 -8.50 -0.43 5.13
CA ASN A 84 -8.40 0.31 6.37
C ASN A 84 -7.23 -0.19 7.24
N GLY A 85 -6.97 0.52 8.33
CA GLY A 85 -5.91 0.17 9.28
C GLY A 85 -6.16 -1.12 10.08
N LEU A 86 -7.37 -1.70 10.01
CA LEU A 86 -7.72 -2.92 10.74
C LEU A 86 -7.37 -4.18 9.94
N PHE A 87 -7.78 -4.25 8.68
CA PHE A 87 -7.61 -5.47 7.88
C PHE A 87 -6.26 -5.54 7.16
N PHE A 88 -5.74 -4.39 6.68
CA PHE A 88 -4.54 -4.39 5.86
C PHE A 88 -3.25 -4.27 6.68
N VAL A 89 -3.12 -3.22 7.47
CA VAL A 89 -1.85 -2.82 8.10
C VAL A 89 -1.27 -3.86 9.08
N PRO A 90 -2.05 -4.51 9.96
CA PRO A 90 -1.49 -5.33 11.03
C PRO A 90 -0.66 -6.52 10.54
N ILE A 91 -1.03 -7.16 9.42
CA ILE A 91 -0.25 -8.29 8.88
C ILE A 91 1.12 -7.84 8.40
N PHE A 92 1.22 -6.71 7.69
CA PHE A 92 2.50 -6.20 7.19
C PHE A 92 3.40 -5.73 8.33
N LEU A 93 2.84 -5.06 9.34
CA LEU A 93 3.59 -4.66 10.52
C LEU A 93 4.12 -5.88 11.30
N PHE A 94 3.27 -6.88 11.54
CA PHE A 94 3.67 -8.09 12.26
C PHE A 94 4.75 -8.87 11.50
N LEU A 95 4.64 -8.99 10.18
CA LEU A 95 5.67 -9.62 9.35
C LEU A 95 6.98 -8.84 9.37
N GLY A 96 6.94 -7.51 9.41
CA GLY A 96 8.11 -6.66 9.59
C GLY A 96 8.81 -6.90 10.94
N ILE A 97 8.05 -6.95 12.03
CA ILE A 97 8.56 -7.29 13.38
C ILE A 97 9.18 -8.69 13.36
N LEU A 98 8.46 -9.66 12.78
CA LEU A 98 8.91 -11.05 12.70
C LEU A 98 10.21 -11.19 11.90
N LEU A 99 10.35 -10.44 10.80
CA LEU A 99 11.56 -10.41 10.01
C LEU A 99 12.73 -9.76 10.78
N TYR A 100 12.46 -8.72 11.55
CA TYR A 100 13.47 -8.09 12.41
C TYR A 100 13.95 -9.05 13.52
N ASP A 101 13.03 -9.66 14.26
CA ASP A 101 13.34 -10.57 15.37
C ASP A 101 14.05 -11.85 14.92
N ARG A 102 13.69 -12.35 13.73
CA ARG A 102 14.20 -13.61 13.18
C ARG A 102 15.08 -13.41 11.95
N PHE A 103 15.73 -12.26 11.83
CA PHE A 103 16.48 -11.89 10.64
C PHE A 103 17.49 -12.98 10.23
N ASP A 104 18.28 -13.49 11.18
CA ASP A 104 19.31 -14.51 10.93
C ASP A 104 18.82 -15.96 10.98
N HIS A 105 17.55 -16.17 11.34
CA HIS A 105 16.97 -17.50 11.36
C HIS A 105 16.97 -18.13 9.96
N LYS A 106 17.18 -19.45 9.89
CA LYS A 106 17.29 -20.21 8.61
C LYS A 106 16.10 -19.98 7.67
N SER A 107 14.91 -19.71 8.22
CA SER A 107 13.71 -19.41 7.44
C SER A 107 13.83 -18.13 6.59
N PHE A 108 14.58 -17.13 7.03
CA PHE A 108 14.76 -15.87 6.29
C PHE A 108 16.12 -15.78 5.59
N SER A 109 17.16 -16.40 6.16
CA SER A 109 18.52 -16.30 5.61
C SER A 109 18.80 -17.29 4.46
N LYS A 110 18.15 -18.47 4.43
CA LYS A 110 18.38 -19.48 3.38
C LYS A 110 17.40 -19.33 2.22
N ALA A 111 17.93 -19.49 1.01
CA ALA A 111 17.18 -19.54 -0.24
C ALA A 111 16.23 -18.34 -0.45
N THR A 112 16.65 -17.16 0.01
CA THR A 112 15.81 -15.94 -0.02
C THR A 112 15.39 -15.56 -1.44
N ILE A 113 16.29 -15.69 -2.42
CA ILE A 113 15.99 -15.45 -3.84
C ILE A 113 14.91 -16.43 -4.32
N LEU A 114 15.10 -17.73 -4.10
CA LEU A 114 14.15 -18.76 -4.52
C LEU A 114 12.76 -18.53 -3.89
N LYS A 115 12.70 -18.25 -2.59
CA LYS A 115 11.44 -17.93 -1.90
C LYS A 115 10.77 -16.70 -2.50
N THR A 116 11.54 -15.64 -2.76
CA THR A 116 11.01 -14.42 -3.40
C THR A 116 10.43 -14.72 -4.78
N VAL A 117 11.13 -15.52 -5.60
CA VAL A 117 10.64 -15.93 -6.93
C VAL A 117 9.39 -16.79 -6.83
N ILE A 118 9.34 -17.77 -5.91
CA ILE A 118 8.15 -18.61 -5.71
C ILE A 118 6.93 -17.76 -5.34
N PHE A 119 7.07 -16.84 -4.38
CA PHE A 119 5.95 -15.99 -3.97
C PHE A 119 5.60 -14.93 -5.02
N LEU A 120 6.56 -14.48 -5.84
CA LEU A 120 6.27 -13.65 -7.01
C LEU A 120 5.46 -14.43 -8.05
N SER A 121 5.80 -15.68 -8.33
CA SER A 121 5.04 -16.54 -9.23
C SER A 121 3.63 -16.82 -8.70
N LEU A 122 3.49 -17.08 -7.38
CA LEU A 122 2.18 -17.24 -6.74
C LEU A 122 1.34 -15.96 -6.86
N LEU A 123 1.95 -14.79 -6.63
CA LEU A 123 1.27 -13.51 -6.82
C LEU A 123 0.86 -13.28 -8.27
N GLY A 124 1.69 -13.67 -9.24
CA GLY A 124 1.35 -13.60 -10.66
C GLY A 124 0.19 -14.54 -11.04
N LEU A 125 0.18 -15.77 -10.52
CA LEU A 125 -0.92 -16.72 -10.74
C LEU A 125 -2.22 -16.23 -10.10
N GLU A 126 -2.13 -15.70 -8.88
CA GLU A 126 -3.26 -15.10 -8.17
C GLU A 126 -3.82 -13.89 -8.93
N PHE A 127 -2.94 -13.03 -9.45
CA PHE A 127 -3.34 -11.92 -10.30
C PHE A 127 -4.07 -12.39 -11.57
N LEU A 128 -3.53 -13.38 -12.28
CA LEU A 128 -4.20 -13.95 -13.46
C LEU A 128 -5.57 -14.54 -13.11
N PHE A 129 -5.67 -15.23 -11.98
CA PHE A 129 -6.92 -15.80 -11.50
C PHE A 129 -7.98 -14.70 -11.24
N ILE A 130 -7.60 -13.63 -10.54
CA ILE A 130 -8.48 -12.48 -10.24
C ILE A 130 -8.86 -11.74 -11.52
N PHE A 131 -7.93 -11.61 -12.48
CA PHE A 131 -8.20 -10.95 -13.75
C PHE A 131 -9.36 -11.63 -14.52
N TYR A 132 -9.46 -12.97 -14.46
CA TYR A 132 -10.59 -13.70 -15.05
C TYR A 132 -11.84 -13.74 -14.17
N HIS A 133 -11.70 -13.54 -12.85
CA HIS A 133 -12.80 -13.57 -11.87
C HIS A 133 -12.84 -12.26 -11.08
N GLN A 134 -13.15 -11.17 -11.76
CA GLN A 134 -13.12 -9.84 -11.17
C GLN A 134 -14.12 -9.73 -10.01
N GLY A 135 -13.59 -9.43 -8.83
CA GLY A 135 -14.38 -9.09 -7.66
C GLY A 135 -14.91 -7.66 -7.72
N ARG A 136 -15.31 -7.15 -6.55
CA ARG A 136 -15.79 -5.77 -6.39
C ARG A 136 -14.67 -4.75 -6.51
N ASP A 137 -13.50 -5.05 -5.93
CA ASP A 137 -12.32 -4.19 -5.99
C ASP A 137 -11.03 -4.98 -5.68
N GLU A 138 -9.94 -4.66 -6.37
CA GLU A 138 -8.69 -5.43 -6.39
C GLU A 138 -7.71 -4.96 -5.31
N ASN A 139 -8.22 -4.86 -4.09
CA ASN A 139 -7.49 -4.24 -2.99
C ASN A 139 -6.40 -5.14 -2.40
N PHE A 140 -6.70 -6.41 -2.10
CA PHE A 140 -5.79 -7.29 -1.37
C PHE A 140 -5.55 -8.62 -2.08
N PHE A 141 -4.28 -9.06 -2.08
CA PHE A 141 -3.84 -10.34 -2.63
C PHE A 141 -3.30 -11.22 -1.50
N LEU A 142 -3.74 -12.47 -1.38
CA LEU A 142 -3.35 -13.33 -0.26
C LEU A 142 -1.84 -13.60 -0.23
N SER A 143 -1.21 -13.70 -1.40
CA SER A 143 0.23 -13.93 -1.51
C SER A 143 1.08 -12.69 -1.25
N ALA A 144 0.50 -11.48 -1.32
CA ALA A 144 1.25 -10.23 -1.25
C ALA A 144 2.00 -10.01 0.08
N PRO A 145 1.42 -10.21 1.28
CA PRO A 145 2.16 -10.01 2.54
C PRO A 145 3.43 -10.87 2.62
N VAL A 146 3.35 -12.11 2.15
CA VAL A 146 4.47 -13.05 2.18
C VAL A 146 5.51 -12.66 1.13
N PHE A 147 5.07 -12.34 -0.09
CA PHE A 147 5.94 -11.86 -1.16
C PHE A 147 6.73 -10.61 -0.73
N ILE A 148 6.04 -9.59 -0.22
CA ILE A 148 6.66 -8.32 0.20
C ILE A 148 7.68 -8.56 1.33
N SER A 149 7.39 -9.47 2.26
CA SER A 149 8.32 -9.83 3.34
C SER A 149 9.62 -10.41 2.81
N PHE A 150 9.56 -11.32 1.83
CA PHE A 150 10.75 -11.90 1.22
C PHE A 150 11.47 -10.93 0.28
N LEU A 151 10.74 -10.12 -0.48
CA LEU A 151 11.31 -9.07 -1.33
C LEU A 151 12.10 -8.05 -0.50
N PHE A 152 11.54 -7.62 0.63
CA PHE A 152 12.19 -6.69 1.55
C PHE A 152 13.43 -7.32 2.21
N ASN A 153 13.32 -8.57 2.68
CA ASN A 153 14.47 -9.33 3.20
C ASN A 153 15.59 -9.48 2.15
N LEU A 154 15.23 -9.79 0.90
CA LEU A 154 16.18 -9.87 -0.21
C LEU A 154 16.86 -8.52 -0.46
N SER A 155 16.09 -7.43 -0.42
CA SER A 155 16.60 -6.07 -0.63
C SER A 155 17.58 -5.64 0.45
N ILE A 156 17.33 -5.95 1.72
CA ILE A 156 18.25 -5.63 2.83
C ILE A 156 19.54 -6.46 2.74
N ARG A 157 19.44 -7.75 2.40
CA ARG A 157 20.60 -8.65 2.34
C ARG A 157 21.43 -8.47 1.08
N SER A 158 20.82 -7.95 0.03
CA SER A 158 21.48 -7.67 -1.24
C SER A 158 22.60 -6.64 -1.08
N ARG A 159 23.79 -6.96 -1.61
CA ARG A 159 24.92 -6.03 -1.68
C ARG A 159 24.97 -5.22 -2.98
N PHE A 160 24.03 -5.45 -3.91
CA PHE A 160 24.07 -4.87 -5.27
C PHE A 160 24.22 -3.33 -5.27
N TRP A 161 23.61 -2.66 -4.29
CA TRP A 161 23.58 -1.19 -4.22
C TRP A 161 24.34 -0.61 -3.02
N LYS A 162 25.13 -1.41 -2.30
CA LYS A 162 25.76 -1.00 -1.03
C LYS A 162 26.69 0.22 -1.16
N ASN A 163 27.33 0.38 -2.32
CA ASN A 163 28.29 1.45 -2.57
C ASN A 163 27.69 2.65 -3.33
N ARG A 164 26.39 2.67 -3.59
CA ARG A 164 25.71 3.77 -4.30
C ARG A 164 24.95 4.63 -3.29
N ASP A 165 25.13 5.95 -3.37
CA ASP A 165 24.29 6.86 -2.61
C ASP A 165 22.91 6.97 -3.27
N LEU A 166 21.94 6.25 -2.71
CA LEU A 166 20.54 6.26 -3.15
C LEU A 166 19.68 7.25 -2.33
N SER A 167 20.29 8.09 -1.50
CA SER A 167 19.57 9.03 -0.63
C SER A 167 18.72 10.00 -1.45
N TYR A 168 19.22 10.45 -2.60
CA TYR A 168 18.47 11.30 -3.51
C TYR A 168 17.21 10.61 -4.05
N LEU A 169 17.31 9.34 -4.46
CA LEU A 169 16.17 8.57 -4.96
C LEU A 169 15.12 8.31 -3.87
N LYS A 170 15.56 8.07 -2.62
CA LYS A 170 14.67 7.95 -1.47
C LYS A 170 13.85 9.23 -1.25
N VAL A 171 14.52 10.39 -1.28
CA VAL A 171 13.86 11.69 -1.15
C VAL A 171 12.90 11.90 -2.31
N LEU A 172 13.34 11.66 -3.55
CA LEU A 172 12.51 11.79 -4.75
C LEU A 172 11.26 10.91 -4.70
N SER A 173 11.41 9.63 -4.32
CA SER A 173 10.30 8.68 -4.15
C SER A 173 9.28 9.16 -3.11
N SER A 174 9.73 9.79 -2.03
CA SER A 174 8.85 10.35 -1.02
C SER A 174 8.00 11.50 -1.59
N TYR A 175 8.60 12.41 -2.36
CA TYR A 175 7.85 13.48 -3.03
C TYR A 175 6.84 12.93 -4.05
N TYR A 176 7.24 11.92 -4.82
CA TYR A 176 6.34 11.23 -5.75
C TYR A 176 5.12 10.67 -5.03
N PHE A 177 5.32 10.00 -3.89
CA PHE A 177 4.22 9.41 -3.12
C PHE A 177 3.15 10.44 -2.73
N PHE A 178 3.55 11.66 -2.33
CA PHE A 178 2.61 12.71 -1.91
C PHE A 178 2.01 13.51 -3.08
N ILE A 179 2.81 13.82 -4.10
CA ILE A 179 2.45 14.80 -5.13
C ILE A 179 1.78 14.13 -6.33
N HIS A 180 2.21 12.92 -6.68
CA HIS A 180 1.70 12.22 -7.87
C HIS A 180 0.18 12.10 -7.93
N PRO A 181 -0.54 11.70 -6.83
CA PRO A 181 -1.99 11.58 -6.86
C PRO A 181 -2.72 12.89 -7.16
N MET A 182 -2.15 14.02 -6.72
CA MET A 182 -2.71 15.35 -7.01
C MET A 182 -2.68 15.63 -8.51
N TYR A 183 -1.59 15.28 -9.20
CA TYR A 183 -1.50 15.43 -10.65
C TYR A 183 -2.35 14.43 -11.42
N ILE A 184 -2.54 13.20 -10.91
CA ILE A 184 -3.50 12.26 -11.48
C ILE A 184 -4.89 12.90 -11.46
N GLN A 185 -5.33 13.39 -10.30
CA GLN A 185 -6.66 13.98 -10.17
C GLN A 185 -6.83 15.23 -11.04
N LEU A 186 -5.80 16.08 -11.09
CA LEU A 186 -5.81 17.29 -11.92
C LEU A 186 -5.90 16.96 -13.42
N THR A 187 -5.02 16.09 -13.93
CA THR A 187 -4.99 15.75 -15.36
C THR A 187 -6.23 14.97 -15.78
N SER A 188 -6.74 14.07 -14.93
CA SER A 188 -8.02 13.39 -15.15
C SER A 188 -9.18 14.38 -15.23
N TYR A 189 -9.22 15.39 -14.35
CA TYR A 189 -10.25 16.44 -14.41
C TYR A 189 -10.15 17.32 -15.67
N MET A 190 -8.93 17.59 -16.15
CA MET A 190 -8.75 18.32 -17.41
C MET A 190 -9.23 17.50 -18.61
N MET A 191 -8.94 16.19 -18.63
CA MET A 191 -9.33 15.29 -19.71
C MET A 191 -10.80 14.89 -19.68
N SER A 192 -11.46 14.90 -18.52
CA SER A 192 -12.89 14.58 -18.41
C SER A 192 -13.80 15.57 -19.15
N LYS A 193 -13.28 16.75 -19.52
CA LYS A 193 -13.99 17.76 -20.31
C LYS A 193 -13.68 17.69 -21.81
N SER A 194 -12.88 16.71 -22.24
CA SER A 194 -12.41 16.59 -23.62
C SER A 194 -13.10 15.43 -24.33
N ASP A 195 -13.35 15.56 -25.62
CA ASP A 195 -14.03 14.53 -26.45
C ASP A 195 -13.07 13.41 -26.95
N TYR A 196 -11.89 13.26 -26.35
CA TYR A 196 -10.91 12.25 -26.76
C TYR A 196 -11.37 10.84 -26.41
N SER A 197 -10.91 9.84 -27.18
CA SER A 197 -11.07 8.43 -26.83
C SER A 197 -10.44 8.11 -25.47
N ILE A 198 -11.06 7.20 -24.70
CA ILE A 198 -10.62 6.78 -23.36
C ILE A 198 -9.14 6.36 -23.35
N TYR A 199 -8.70 5.66 -24.41
CA TYR A 199 -7.31 5.19 -24.53
C TYR A 199 -6.31 6.35 -24.64
N ASP A 200 -6.66 7.38 -25.41
CA ASP A 200 -5.78 8.53 -25.63
C ASP A 200 -5.81 9.47 -24.43
N GLN A 201 -6.95 9.61 -23.76
CA GLN A 201 -7.04 10.25 -22.44
C GLN A 201 -6.10 9.57 -21.44
N GLY A 202 -6.12 8.24 -21.35
CA GLY A 202 -5.26 7.48 -20.44
C GLY A 202 -3.77 7.69 -20.70
N LYS A 203 -3.33 7.65 -21.96
CA LYS A 203 -1.94 7.94 -22.35
C LYS A 203 -1.53 9.36 -21.96
N PHE A 204 -2.41 10.34 -22.22
CA PHE A 204 -2.16 11.74 -21.88
C PHE A 204 -2.04 11.93 -20.37
N ILE A 205 -3.01 11.43 -19.59
CA ILE A 205 -3.01 11.47 -18.13
C ILE A 205 -1.71 10.87 -17.60
N PHE A 206 -1.31 9.70 -18.09
CA PHE A 206 -0.08 9.03 -17.66
C PHE A 206 1.18 9.89 -17.92
N LEU A 207 1.39 10.31 -19.16
CA LEU A 207 2.59 11.06 -19.55
C LEU A 207 2.68 12.41 -18.85
N VAL A 208 1.60 13.19 -18.87
CA VAL A 208 1.57 14.52 -18.29
C VAL A 208 1.72 14.45 -16.78
N THR A 209 1.03 13.52 -16.11
CA THR A 209 1.19 13.32 -14.67
C THR A 209 2.62 12.97 -14.31
N LEU A 210 3.26 12.05 -15.05
CA LEU A 210 4.63 11.63 -14.79
C LEU A 210 5.62 12.80 -14.91
N ILE A 211 5.50 13.60 -15.98
CA ILE A 211 6.35 14.77 -16.20
C ILE A 211 6.14 15.81 -15.10
N LEU A 212 4.90 16.19 -14.81
CA LEU A 212 4.58 17.19 -13.79
C LEU A 212 5.04 16.75 -12.41
N THR A 213 4.86 15.47 -12.07
CA THR A 213 5.34 14.88 -10.80
C THR A 213 6.86 14.96 -10.70
N HIS A 214 7.58 14.61 -11.77
CA HIS A 214 9.04 14.64 -11.77
C HIS A 214 9.58 16.07 -11.60
N LEU A 215 9.08 17.00 -12.41
CA LEU A 215 9.53 18.39 -12.41
C LEU A 215 9.24 19.07 -11.06
N SER A 216 8.02 18.95 -10.56
CA SER A 216 7.63 19.52 -9.26
C SER A 216 8.46 18.95 -8.11
N SER A 217 8.70 17.62 -8.10
CA SER A 217 9.52 16.97 -7.07
C SER A 217 10.95 17.51 -7.08
N ILE A 218 11.57 17.69 -8.26
CA ILE A 218 12.92 18.28 -8.37
C ILE A 218 12.94 19.72 -7.88
N VAL A 219 11.95 20.53 -8.27
CA VAL A 219 11.84 21.93 -7.84
C VAL A 219 11.73 22.02 -6.32
N LEU A 220 10.86 21.22 -5.70
CA LEU A 220 10.68 21.21 -4.25
C LEU A 220 11.94 20.76 -3.50
N ILE A 221 12.63 19.73 -3.98
CA ILE A 221 13.91 19.30 -3.40
C ILE A 221 14.94 20.44 -3.44
N LYS A 222 15.05 21.15 -4.57
CA LYS A 222 15.96 22.29 -4.70
C LYS A 222 15.58 23.44 -3.76
N LEU A 223 14.29 23.75 -3.62
CA LEU A 223 13.79 24.80 -2.73
C LEU A 223 14.09 24.48 -1.26
N VAL A 224 13.77 23.27 -0.81
CA VAL A 224 14.01 22.82 0.57
C VAL A 224 15.51 22.81 0.89
N ASN A 225 16.35 22.35 -0.04
CA ASN A 225 17.81 22.35 0.15
C ASN A 225 18.38 23.78 0.20
N ARG A 226 17.83 24.72 -0.58
CA ARG A 226 18.20 26.14 -0.48
C ARG A 226 17.85 26.70 0.90
N HIS A 227 16.64 26.47 1.40
CA HIS A 227 16.22 26.94 2.73
C HIS A 227 17.08 26.38 3.86
N LYS A 228 17.40 25.08 3.84
CA LYS A 228 18.30 24.49 4.84
C LYS A 228 19.68 25.15 4.85
N LYS A 229 20.23 25.47 3.68
CA LYS A 229 21.53 26.16 3.55
C LYS A 229 21.53 27.58 4.12
N TYR A 230 20.42 28.30 4.04
CA TYR A 230 20.27 29.62 4.66
C TYR A 230 20.06 29.55 6.17
N SER A 231 19.32 28.55 6.67
CA SER A 231 19.06 28.37 8.11
C SER A 231 20.28 27.94 8.93
N THR A 232 21.29 27.31 8.32
CA THR A 232 22.54 26.91 9.00
C THR A 232 23.65 27.97 8.95
N ARG A 233 23.34 29.17 8.44
CA ARG A 233 24.27 30.30 8.33
C ARG A 233 23.96 31.44 9.32
N CYS A 234 22.91 31.30 10.13
CA CYS A 234 22.66 32.07 11.33
C CYS A 234 23.14 31.26 12.54
#